data_AF-A0A432FBV3-F1
#
_entry.id   AF-A0A432FBV3-F1
#
_cell.length_a   1.000
_cell.length_b   1.000
_cell.length_c   1.000
_cell.angle_alpha   90.00
_cell.angle_beta   90.00
_cell.angle_gamma   90.00
#
_symmetry.space_group_name_H-M   'P 1'
#
loop_
_entity.id
_entity.type
_entity.pdbx_description
1 polymer ?
#
loop_
_entity_poly.entity_id
_entity_poly.type
_entity_poly.pdbx_seq_one_letter_code
_entity_poly.pdbx_strand_id
1 'polypeptide(L)' 'MDEKTKLIVPVHYAGHPVELEKFRTLADKYNLFLIEDAYHALGTRYKNTKI' A
#
# COMPACT_ATOMS: atom_id res chain seq x y z
N MET A 1 -3.54 1.76 15.84
CA MET A 1 -3.58 0.32 15.54
C MET A 1 -3.63 -0.40 16.84
N ASP A 2 -4.65 -1.23 17.00
CA ASP A 2 -4.85 -2.07 18.17
C ASP A 2 -4.38 -3.51 17.87
N GLU A 3 -4.48 -4.39 18.86
CA GLU A 3 -4.13 -5.80 18.75
C GLU A 3 -4.94 -6.59 17.71
N LYS A 4 -6.10 -6.06 17.31
CA LYS A 4 -7.01 -6.65 16.33
C LYS A 4 -6.61 -6.32 14.90
N THR A 5 -5.87 -5.23 14.68
CA THR A 5 -5.38 -4.86 13.36
C THR A 5 -4.38 -5.90 12.85
N LYS A 6 -4.61 -6.44 11.63
CA LYS A 6 -3.73 -7.47 11.01
C LYS A 6 -3.14 -7.09 9.66
N LEU A 7 -3.74 -6.12 8.97
CA LEU A 7 -3.47 -5.83 7.56
C LEU A 7 -3.65 -4.34 7.28
N ILE A 8 -2.82 -3.82 6.39
CA ILE A 8 -2.97 -2.50 5.76
C ILE A 8 -3.21 -2.73 4.27
N VAL A 9 -4.27 -2.11 3.74
CA VAL A 9 -4.59 -2.14 2.30
C VAL A 9 -4.65 -0.72 1.74
N PRO A 10 -3.54 -0.15 1.23
CA PRO A 10 -3.59 1.15 0.56
C PRO A 10 -4.21 1.01 -0.83
N VAL A 11 -5.03 1.99 -1.21
CA VAL A 11 -5.71 2.03 -2.52
C VAL A 11 -5.03 3.03 -3.43
N HIS A 12 -4.62 2.56 -4.62
CA HIS A 12 -4.12 3.39 -5.71
C HIS A 12 -5.26 4.12 -6.42
N TYR A 13 -5.85 5.09 -5.73
CA TYR A 13 -7.12 5.69 -6.13
C TYR A 13 -6.99 6.49 -7.44
N ALA A 14 -7.89 6.19 -8.40
CA ALA A 14 -7.95 6.88 -9.70
C ALA A 14 -6.61 6.93 -10.45
N GLY A 15 -5.80 5.87 -10.34
CA GLY A 15 -4.48 5.79 -10.98
C GLY A 15 -3.37 6.53 -10.24
N HIS A 16 -3.65 7.14 -9.10
CA HIS A 16 -2.64 7.81 -8.29
C HIS A 16 -1.91 6.78 -7.40
N PRO A 17 -0.57 6.64 -7.55
CA PRO A 17 0.20 5.73 -6.74
C PRO A 17 0.22 6.20 -5.28
N VAL A 18 0.09 5.27 -4.34
CA VAL A 18 0.30 5.54 -2.92
C VAL A 18 1.79 5.55 -2.61
N GLU A 19 2.14 6.18 -1.49
CA GLU A 19 3.51 6.21 -0.99
C GLU A 19 3.87 4.89 -0.30
N LEU A 20 4.15 3.86 -1.09
CA LEU A 20 4.34 2.48 -0.62
C LEU A 20 5.42 2.36 0.47
N GLU A 21 6.50 3.15 0.42
CA GLU A 21 7.55 3.14 1.45
C GLU A 21 7.05 3.55 2.84
N LYS A 22 6.15 4.54 2.89
CA LYS A 22 5.58 5.03 4.16
C LYS A 22 4.70 3.95 4.78
N PHE A 23 3.89 3.29 3.94
CA PHE A 23 3.06 2.17 4.37
C PHE A 23 3.89 0.93 4.73
N ARG A 24 4.98 0.66 4.02
CA ARG A 24 5.92 -0.42 4.35
C ARG A 24 6.55 -0.22 5.71
N THR A 25 7.09 0.98 5.95
CA THR A 25 7.66 1.36 7.26
C THR A 25 6.64 1.20 8.38
N LEU A 26 5.39 1.59 8.12
CA LEU A 26 4.30 1.45 9.10
C LEU A 26 3.94 -0.02 9.34
N ALA A 27 3.80 -0.83 8.28
CA ALA A 27 3.50 -2.25 8.37
C ALA A 27 4.58 -2.99 9.15
N ASP A 28 5.86 -2.71 8.87
CA ASP A 28 7.00 -3.31 9.55
C ASP A 28 7.03 -2.92 11.04
N LYS A 29 6.77 -1.65 11.36
CA LYS A 29 6.69 -1.16 12.75
C LYS A 29 5.66 -1.92 13.59
N TYR A 30 4.54 -2.30 12.99
CA TYR A 30 3.42 -2.96 13.68
C TYR A 30 3.32 -4.46 13.35
N ASN A 31 4.28 -5.03 12.62
CA ASN A 31 4.28 -6.41 12.14
C ASN A 31 2.96 -6.81 11.45
N LEU A 32 2.50 -5.95 10.53
CA LEU A 32 1.26 -6.12 9.78
C LEU A 32 1.55 -6.58 8.35
N PHE A 33 0.58 -7.28 7.75
CA PHE A 33 0.60 -7.50 6.31
C PHE A 33 0.36 -6.16 5.58
N LEU A 34 0.95 -6.04 4.39
CA LEU A 34 0.72 -4.94 3.46
C LEU A 34 0.33 -5.52 2.11
N ILE A 35 -0.88 -5.23 1.65
CA ILE A 35 -1.41 -5.68 0.35
C ILE A 35 -1.94 -4.45 -0.37
N GLU A 36 -1.44 -4.13 -1.56
CA GLU A 36 -1.93 -3.00 -2.35
C GLU A 36 -3.22 -3.32 -3.11
N ASP A 37 -4.13 -2.34 -3.21
CA ASP A 37 -5.28 -2.39 -4.11
C ASP A 37 -4.99 -1.56 -5.37
N ALA A 38 -4.81 -2.30 -6.47
CA ALA A 38 -4.45 -1.78 -7.78
C ALA A 38 -5.64 -1.74 -8.77
N TYR A 39 -6.90 -1.91 -8.34
CA TYR A 39 -8.04 -1.98 -9.26
C TYR A 39 -8.17 -0.73 -10.16
N HIS A 40 -7.93 0.46 -9.60
CA HIS A 40 -7.92 1.73 -10.34
C HIS A 40 -6.54 2.12 -10.91
N ALA A 41 -5.53 1.26 -10.78
CA ALA A 41 -4.13 1.62 -11.00
C ALA A 41 -3.56 1.14 -12.34
N LEU A 42 -4.42 0.80 -13.32
CA LEU A 42 -3.95 0.26 -14.59
C LEU A 42 -3.00 1.25 -15.29
N GLY A 43 -1.73 0.84 -15.45
CA GLY A 43 -0.69 1.66 -16.08
C GLY A 43 0.05 2.60 -15.13
N THR A 44 -0.33 2.64 -13.85
CA THR A 44 0.33 3.41 -12.81
C THR A 44 1.71 2.83 -12.49
N ARG A 45 2.64 3.71 -12.08
CA ARG A 45 3.96 3.32 -11.62
C ARG A 45 4.31 4.02 -10.31
N TYR A 46 5.04 3.31 -9.46
CA TYR A 46 5.72 3.86 -8.29
C TYR A 46 7.21 3.62 -8.43
N LYS A 47 8.03 4.69 -8.38
CA LYS A 47 9.50 4.62 -8.53
C LYS A 47 9.98 3.71 -9.68
N ASN A 48 9.39 3.88 -10.86
CA ASN A 48 9.62 3.08 -12.08
C ASN A 48 9.10 1.63 -12.07
N THR A 49 8.62 1.13 -10.94
CA THR A 49 7.95 -0.17 -10.83
C THR A 49 6.48 -0.04 -11.21
N LYS A 50 5.95 -1.01 -11.98
CA LYS A 50 4.52 -1.07 -12.28
C LYS A 50 3.76 -1.51 -11.04
N ILE A 51 2.64 -0.83 -10.80
CA ILE A 51 1.60 -1.26 -9.86
C ILE A 51 0.60 -2.11 -10.66
#